data_AF-A0A962VAM8-F1
#
_entry.id   AF-A0A962VAM8-F1
#
_cell.length_a   1.000
_cell.length_b   1.000
_cell.length_c   1.000
_cell.angle_alpha   90.00
_cell.angle_beta   90.00
_cell.angle_gamma   90.00
#
_symmetry.space_group_name_H-M   'P 1'
#
loop_
_entity.id
_entity.type
_entity.pdbx_description
1 polymer ?
#
loop_
_entity_poly.entity_id
_entity_poly.type
_entity_poly.pdbx_seq_one_letter_code
_entity_poly.pdbx_strand_id
1 'polypeptide(L)'
;MDISIWHHVDRFTLIEVAYLWCELPPKEIQEGVPKPVMAIVNDMLLALKRGELWFYDRETGKPKWLVASRKPSPFPSISCYMTLIYPLLARKELRRWALTRDKRPGFLFPEDQPSQQSKNEQCSGNPLTVLNIAKPKRVRKTRIRIAVEAAYIALKTHNQDREPTANEVFSYLEDFDGTGIIVDAKSDALVWQDTKGQLHDASRKSIQNMLSKIRNKA
;
A
#
# COMPACT_ATOMS: atom_id res chain seq x y z
N MET A 1 17.41 -12.76 -4.22
CA MET A 1 16.59 -12.17 -3.15
C MET A 1 15.17 -12.69 -3.29
N ASP A 2 14.49 -13.04 -2.20
CA ASP A 2 13.07 -13.41 -2.28
C ASP A 2 12.21 -12.14 -2.41
N ILE A 3 11.75 -11.86 -3.62
CA ILE A 3 10.90 -10.70 -3.93
C ILE A 3 9.47 -10.92 -3.46
N SER A 4 9.05 -12.18 -3.24
CA SER A 4 7.66 -12.52 -2.91
C SER A 4 7.20 -11.94 -1.57
N ILE A 5 8.12 -11.77 -0.63
CA ILE A 5 7.86 -11.10 0.66
C ILE A 5 7.45 -9.63 0.47
N TRP A 6 7.71 -9.03 -0.69
CA TRP A 6 7.34 -7.64 -0.94
C TRP A 6 5.99 -7.52 -1.63
N HIS A 7 5.36 -8.60 -2.10
CA HIS A 7 4.11 -8.55 -2.87
C HIS A 7 2.93 -7.97 -2.08
N HIS A 8 2.96 -8.05 -0.74
CA HIS A 8 1.91 -7.55 0.15
C HIS A 8 2.20 -6.13 0.69
N VAL A 9 3.32 -5.52 0.31
CA VAL A 9 3.70 -4.17 0.75
C VAL A 9 3.14 -3.15 -0.24
N ASP A 10 2.30 -2.22 0.25
CA ASP A 10 1.66 -1.20 -0.61
C ASP A 10 2.34 0.15 -0.60
N ARG A 11 3.22 0.41 0.38
CA ARG A 11 3.92 1.67 0.53
C ARG A 11 5.40 1.41 0.74
N PHE A 12 6.23 2.15 0.02
CA PHE A 12 7.67 1.99 0.04
C PHE A 12 8.32 3.33 0.29
N THR A 13 9.40 3.35 1.04
CA THR A 13 10.33 4.48 1.00
C THR A 13 11.05 4.50 -0.35
N LEU A 14 11.49 5.69 -0.76
CA LEU A 14 12.20 5.88 -2.02
C LEU A 14 13.47 5.01 -2.11
N ILE A 15 14.16 4.80 -0.98
CA ILE A 15 15.36 3.97 -0.92
C ILE A 15 15.02 2.47 -1.06
N GLU A 16 13.97 1.97 -0.41
CA GLU A 16 13.51 0.57 -0.56
C GLU A 16 13.13 0.29 -2.02
N VAL A 17 12.37 1.19 -2.65
CA VAL A 17 12.04 1.06 -4.08
C VAL A 17 13.30 0.94 -4.90
N ALA A 18 14.30 1.79 -4.69
CA ALA A 18 15.52 1.80 -5.47
C ALA A 18 16.34 0.50 -5.30
N TYR A 19 16.39 -0.05 -4.09
CA TYR A 19 17.01 -1.36 -3.84
C TYR A 19 16.25 -2.48 -4.57
N LEU A 20 14.93 -2.53 -4.42
CA LEU A 20 14.08 -3.52 -5.06
C LEU A 20 14.10 -3.42 -6.59
N TRP A 21 14.21 -2.20 -7.13
CA TRP A 21 14.35 -1.95 -8.56
C TRP A 21 15.67 -2.48 -9.12
N CYS A 22 16.72 -2.48 -8.29
CA CYS A 22 18.01 -3.07 -8.61
C CYS A 22 18.11 -4.56 -8.25
N GLU A 23 17.01 -5.20 -7.83
CA GLU A 23 16.97 -6.59 -7.33
C GLU A 23 17.91 -6.86 -6.14
N LEU A 24 18.17 -5.83 -5.35
CA LEU A 24 19.01 -5.88 -4.15
C LEU A 24 18.16 -5.88 -2.88
N PRO A 25 18.61 -6.53 -1.79
CA PRO A 25 17.92 -6.46 -0.51
C PRO A 25 17.98 -5.03 0.03
N PRO A 26 16.84 -4.46 0.48
CA PRO A 26 16.85 -3.17 1.15
C PRO A 26 17.78 -3.21 2.36
N LYS A 27 18.75 -2.32 2.40
CA LYS A 27 19.61 -2.11 3.57
C LYS A 27 19.22 -0.81 4.25
N GLU A 28 19.24 -0.79 5.58
CA GLU A 28 19.32 0.46 6.31
C GLU A 28 20.59 1.21 5.88
N ILE A 29 20.54 2.54 5.90
CA ILE A 29 21.60 3.46 5.42
C ILE A 29 22.80 3.43 6.39
N GLN A 30 23.40 2.26 6.61
CA GLN A 30 24.55 2.07 7.49
C GLN A 30 25.84 1.92 6.67
N GLU A 31 25.75 1.38 5.44
CA GLU A 31 26.85 1.28 4.48
C GLU A 31 26.49 2.03 3.20
N GLY A 32 27.47 2.70 2.60
CA GLY A 32 27.27 3.60 1.46
C GLY A 32 26.35 3.03 0.37
N VAL A 33 25.40 3.85 -0.10
CA VAL A 33 24.39 3.43 -1.06
C VAL A 33 25.05 3.08 -2.40
N PRO A 34 24.80 1.88 -2.99
CA PRO A 34 25.36 1.51 -4.28
C PRO A 34 25.02 2.52 -5.38
N LYS A 35 25.97 2.78 -6.29
CA LYS A 35 25.77 3.74 -7.40
C LYS A 35 24.50 3.46 -8.23
N PRO A 36 24.16 2.20 -8.59
CA PRO A 36 22.91 1.91 -9.31
C PRO A 36 21.65 2.28 -8.51
N VAL A 37 21.65 2.02 -7.20
CA VAL A 37 20.55 2.39 -6.30
C VAL A 37 20.41 3.91 -6.26
N MET A 38 21.51 4.66 -6.12
CA MET A 38 21.48 6.12 -6.15
C MET A 38 21.00 6.70 -7.48
N ALA A 39 21.29 6.04 -8.61
CA ALA A 39 20.77 6.48 -9.91
C ALA A 39 19.23 6.40 -9.97
N ILE A 40 18.67 5.28 -9.49
CA ILE A 40 17.21 5.09 -9.41
C ILE A 40 16.57 6.08 -8.43
N VAL A 41 17.19 6.30 -7.26
CA VAL A 41 16.79 7.34 -6.30
C VAL A 41 16.67 8.70 -6.99
N ASN A 42 17.71 9.11 -7.72
CA ASN A 42 17.75 10.41 -8.39
C ASN A 42 16.67 10.54 -9.48
N ASP A 43 16.41 9.48 -10.26
CA ASP A 43 15.33 9.49 -11.26
C ASP A 43 13.96 9.62 -10.60
N MET A 44 13.69 8.90 -9.52
CA MET A 44 12.43 9.04 -8.77
C MET A 44 12.27 10.42 -8.15
N LEU A 45 13.33 11.02 -7.61
CA LEU A 45 13.28 12.39 -7.09
C LEU A 45 12.98 13.41 -8.20
N LEU A 46 13.54 13.23 -9.39
CA LEU A 46 13.22 14.06 -10.55
C LEU A 46 11.76 13.88 -10.98
N ALA A 47 11.26 12.64 -11.00
CA ALA A 47 9.88 12.34 -11.30
C ALA A 47 8.91 13.01 -10.29
N LEU A 48 9.23 12.98 -9.00
CA LEU A 48 8.48 13.71 -7.97
C LEU A 48 8.46 15.22 -8.26
N LYS A 49 9.62 15.82 -8.57
CA LYS A 49 9.74 17.26 -8.88
C LYS A 49 8.95 17.68 -10.12
N ARG A 50 8.88 16.79 -11.12
CA ARG A 50 8.14 17.01 -12.38
C ARG A 50 6.64 16.77 -12.24
N GLY A 51 6.20 16.21 -11.12
CA GLY A 51 4.83 15.78 -10.96
C GLY A 51 4.47 14.54 -11.79
N GLU A 52 5.45 13.68 -12.10
CA GLU A 52 5.22 12.36 -12.71
C GLU A 52 4.89 11.30 -11.67
N LEU A 53 5.31 11.51 -10.42
CA LEU A 53 5.15 10.58 -9.31
C LEU A 53 4.55 11.31 -8.12
N TRP A 54 3.66 10.63 -7.39
CA TRP A 54 3.05 11.13 -6.16
C TRP A 54 3.74 10.50 -4.96
N PHE A 55 3.79 11.24 -3.85
CA PHE A 55 4.21 10.67 -2.58
C PHE A 55 3.20 10.97 -1.49
N TYR A 56 3.25 10.16 -0.45
CA TYR A 56 2.42 10.29 0.73
C TYR A 56 3.28 10.78 1.88
N ASP A 57 2.74 11.77 2.58
CA ASP A 57 3.29 12.25 3.82
C ASP A 57 3.17 11.17 4.91
N ARG A 58 4.24 10.94 5.67
CA ARG A 58 4.29 9.84 6.63
C ARG A 58 3.38 10.07 7.85
N GLU A 59 3.24 11.32 8.27
CA GLU A 59 2.48 11.68 9.48
C GLU A 59 0.99 11.81 9.18
N THR A 60 0.67 12.47 8.07
CA THR A 60 -0.72 12.77 7.69
C THR A 60 -1.31 11.71 6.77
N GLY A 61 -0.48 10.88 6.13
CA GLY A 61 -0.93 9.87 5.16
C GLY A 61 -1.54 10.46 3.88
N LYS A 62 -1.46 11.79 3.70
CA LYS A 62 -2.08 12.50 2.58
C LYS A 62 -1.15 12.51 1.36
N PRO A 63 -1.70 12.40 0.14
CA PRO A 63 -0.93 12.60 -1.07
C PRO A 63 -0.41 14.04 -1.12
N LYS A 64 0.87 14.18 -1.47
CA LYS A 64 1.54 15.46 -1.70
C LYS A 64 2.24 15.43 -3.04
N TRP A 65 2.19 16.57 -3.70
CA TRP A 65 3.04 16.88 -4.83
C TRP A 65 4.34 17.49 -4.32
N LEU A 66 5.47 17.05 -4.89
CA LEU A 66 6.72 17.77 -4.71
C LEU A 66 6.73 18.88 -5.75
N VAL A 67 5.78 19.82 -5.65
CA VAL A 67 5.75 20.95 -6.57
C VAL A 67 7.05 21.70 -6.38
N ALA A 68 7.83 21.82 -7.45
CA ALA A 68 8.96 22.73 -7.47
C ALA A 68 8.39 24.13 -7.19
N SER A 69 8.54 24.59 -5.94
CA SER A 69 8.26 25.98 -5.58
C SER A 69 8.98 26.84 -6.60
N ARG A 70 8.24 27.65 -7.37
CA ARG A 70 8.79 28.60 -8.37
C ARG A 70 9.64 29.71 -7.74
N LYS A 71 9.84 29.68 -6.42
CA LYS A 71 10.83 30.51 -5.72
C LYS A 71 12.13 29.69 -5.61
N PRO A 72 13.28 30.21 -6.08
CA PRO A 72 14.56 29.61 -5.80
C PRO A 72 14.76 29.62 -4.29
N SER A 73 14.50 28.48 -3.66
CA SER A 73 14.74 28.27 -2.24
C SER A 73 16.26 28.10 -2.05
N PRO A 74 16.89 28.78 -1.08
CA PRO A 74 18.32 28.68 -0.82
C PRO A 74 18.69 27.42 0.01
N PHE A 75 17.93 26.33 -0.11
CA PHE A 75 18.00 25.16 0.79
C PHE A 75 18.39 23.86 0.06
N PRO A 76 19.01 22.89 0.76
CA PRO A 76 20.36 22.43 0.44
C PRO A 76 20.37 21.21 -0.49
N SER A 77 21.57 20.81 -0.89
CA SER A 77 21.87 19.64 -1.72
C SER A 77 21.02 18.38 -1.42
N ILE A 78 20.88 17.53 -2.44
CA ILE A 78 20.17 16.23 -2.45
C ILE A 78 20.41 15.37 -1.19
N SER A 79 21.57 15.55 -0.54
CA SER A 79 21.94 14.94 0.74
C SER A 79 20.95 15.21 1.89
N CYS A 80 20.33 16.39 1.97
CA CYS A 80 19.39 16.75 3.05
C CYS A 80 17.99 16.16 2.89
N TYR A 81 17.58 15.77 1.68
CA TYR A 81 16.26 15.17 1.48
C TYR A 81 16.18 13.72 1.98
N MET A 82 17.30 13.00 1.96
CA MET A 82 17.40 11.65 2.52
C MET A 82 17.21 11.63 4.05
N THR A 83 17.47 12.75 4.75
CA THR A 83 17.51 12.78 6.22
C THR A 83 16.25 13.30 6.90
N LEU A 84 15.38 14.05 6.20
CA LEU A 84 14.31 14.80 6.88
C LEU A 84 12.88 14.48 6.46
N ILE A 85 12.64 13.90 5.29
CA ILE A 85 11.30 13.47 4.86
C ILE A 85 11.49 12.25 3.97
N TYR A 86 11.22 11.04 4.47
CA TYR A 86 11.17 9.84 3.62
C TYR A 86 9.79 9.82 2.94
N PRO A 87 9.66 10.23 1.67
CA PRO A 87 8.38 10.18 0.99
C PRO A 87 7.97 8.72 0.84
N LEU A 88 6.72 8.40 1.20
CA LEU A 88 6.16 7.07 0.97
C LEU A 88 5.54 7.03 -0.42
N LEU A 89 5.98 6.09 -1.24
CA LEU A 89 5.51 5.87 -2.60
C LEU A 89 4.54 4.69 -2.58
N ALA A 90 3.32 4.90 -3.09
CA ALA A 90 2.34 3.82 -3.19
C ALA A 90 2.67 2.92 -4.38
N ARG A 91 2.47 1.60 -4.21
CA ARG A 91 2.65 0.58 -5.26
C ARG A 91 1.93 0.95 -6.56
N LYS A 92 0.69 1.44 -6.47
CA LYS A 92 -0.12 1.84 -7.62
C LYS A 92 0.56 2.94 -8.45
N GLU A 93 1.08 3.96 -7.77
CA GLU A 93 1.78 5.09 -8.41
C GLU A 93 3.11 4.65 -9.01
N LEU A 94 3.84 3.79 -8.29
CA LEU A 94 5.07 3.17 -8.79
C LEU A 94 4.83 2.31 -10.03
N ARG A 95 3.75 1.51 -10.06
CA ARG A 95 3.37 0.72 -11.24
C ARG A 95 3.05 1.63 -12.43
N ARG A 96 2.25 2.67 -12.23
CA ARG A 96 1.93 3.64 -13.28
C ARG A 96 3.18 4.29 -13.83
N TRP A 97 4.07 4.74 -12.95
CA TRP A 97 5.35 5.36 -13.30
C TRP A 97 6.32 4.40 -14.00
N ALA A 98 6.37 3.13 -13.59
CA ALA A 98 7.19 2.11 -14.24
C ALA A 98 6.73 1.85 -15.68
N LEU A 99 5.41 1.79 -15.91
CA LEU A 99 4.84 1.59 -17.24
C LEU A 99 5.14 2.74 -18.20
N THR A 100 5.21 4.01 -17.74
CA THR A 100 5.61 5.13 -18.62
C THR A 100 7.06 5.07 -19.06
N ARG A 101 7.88 4.26 -18.39
CA ARG A 101 9.30 4.03 -18.69
C ARG A 101 9.57 2.68 -19.36
N ASP A 102 8.52 1.94 -19.73
CA ASP A 102 8.61 0.58 -20.25
C ASP A 102 9.44 -0.36 -19.34
N LYS A 103 9.25 -0.22 -18.03
CA LYS A 103 9.89 -1.05 -17.00
C LYS A 103 8.84 -1.82 -16.22
N ARG A 104 9.14 -3.08 -15.91
CA ARG A 104 8.26 -3.96 -15.12
C ARG A 104 9.05 -4.69 -14.02
N PRO A 105 9.45 -3.99 -12.94
CA PRO A 105 10.17 -4.61 -11.83
C PRO A 105 9.33 -5.71 -11.17
N GLY A 106 9.93 -6.86 -10.87
CA GLY A 106 9.20 -8.03 -10.36
C GLY A 106 8.43 -7.78 -9.06
N PHE A 107 8.96 -6.92 -8.17
CA PHE A 107 8.27 -6.57 -6.93
C PHE A 107 7.00 -5.75 -7.14
N LEU A 108 6.86 -5.05 -8.28
CA LEU A 108 5.68 -4.27 -8.65
C LEU A 108 4.68 -5.08 -9.49
N PHE A 109 5.17 -6.01 -10.31
CA PHE A 109 4.38 -6.83 -11.22
C PHE A 109 4.59 -8.33 -10.95
N PRO A 110 4.14 -8.83 -9.78
CA PRO A 110 4.28 -10.24 -9.42
C PRO A 110 3.63 -11.20 -10.44
N GLU A 111 2.60 -10.73 -11.15
CA GLU A 111 1.91 -11.49 -12.20
C GLU A 111 2.76 -11.79 -13.43
N ASP A 112 3.82 -11.02 -13.66
CA ASP A 112 4.72 -11.24 -14.81
C ASP A 112 5.82 -12.25 -14.48
N GLN A 113 5.97 -12.63 -13.22
CA GLN A 113 6.95 -13.65 -12.85
C GLN A 113 6.47 -15.02 -13.34
N PRO A 114 7.33 -15.81 -14.01
CA PRO A 114 6.99 -17.17 -14.35
C PRO A 114 6.64 -17.89 -13.06
N SER A 115 5.39 -18.38 -12.98
CA SER A 115 4.89 -19.07 -11.81
C SER A 115 5.88 -20.16 -11.44
N GLN A 116 6.42 -20.14 -10.22
CA GLN A 116 7.14 -21.27 -9.66
C GLN A 116 6.14 -22.41 -9.38
N GLN A 117 5.55 -22.96 -10.44
CA GLN A 117 5.04 -24.32 -10.44
C GLN A 117 6.22 -25.22 -10.81
N SER A 118 6.39 -26.30 -10.04
CA SER A 118 7.42 -27.34 -10.13
C SER A 118 8.83 -27.05 -9.56
N LYS A 119 8.92 -26.96 -8.24
CA LYS A 119 9.95 -27.69 -7.47
C LYS A 119 9.34 -28.29 -6.20
N ASN A 120 8.48 -29.29 -6.40
CA ASN A 120 8.26 -30.32 -5.39
C ASN A 120 9.21 -31.46 -5.72
N GLU A 121 10.34 -31.53 -5.01
CA GLU A 121 10.99 -32.81 -4.75
C GLU A 121 11.76 -32.71 -3.42
N GLN A 122 11.23 -33.48 -2.45
CA GLN A 122 11.92 -34.12 -1.34
C GLN A 122 12.81 -33.27 -0.41
N CYS A 123 12.31 -33.08 0.82
CA CYS A 123 13.04 -33.58 1.98
C CYS A 123 12.06 -33.97 3.11
N SER A 124 12.06 -35.26 3.40
CA SER A 124 11.45 -35.91 4.55
C SER A 124 11.99 -35.37 5.87
N GLY A 125 11.16 -35.27 6.92
CA GLY A 125 11.70 -35.02 8.26
C GLY A 125 10.73 -34.63 9.37
N ASN A 126 9.78 -35.52 9.66
CA ASN A 126 9.05 -35.68 10.93
C ASN A 126 8.02 -34.65 11.46
N PRO A 127 6.99 -35.14 12.19
CA PRO A 127 5.81 -34.37 12.56
C PRO A 127 5.75 -34.01 14.05
N LEU A 128 4.77 -33.16 14.38
CA LEU A 128 4.19 -32.87 15.71
C LEU A 128 4.92 -31.89 16.63
N THR A 129 4.40 -30.66 16.70
CA THR A 129 3.68 -30.17 17.89
C THR A 129 2.76 -29.03 17.46
N VAL A 130 1.53 -29.38 17.04
CA VAL A 130 0.48 -28.37 16.81
C VAL A 130 -0.16 -28.09 18.15
N LEU A 131 0.18 -26.93 18.73
CA LEU A 131 -0.58 -26.37 19.85
C LEU A 131 -2.02 -26.16 19.38
N ASN A 132 -2.92 -26.88 20.04
CA ASN A 132 -4.37 -26.80 19.91
C ASN A 132 -4.84 -25.42 20.41
N ILE A 133 -4.70 -24.39 19.58
CA ILE A 133 -5.38 -23.12 19.80
C ILE A 133 -6.78 -23.29 19.23
N ALA A 134 -7.77 -23.33 20.12
CA ALA A 134 -9.18 -23.36 19.79
C ALA A 134 -9.48 -22.37 18.67
N LYS A 135 -9.83 -22.89 17.48
CA LYS A 135 -10.18 -22.06 16.32
C LYS A 135 -11.41 -21.24 16.70
N PRO A 136 -11.35 -19.90 16.73
CA PRO A 136 -12.56 -19.11 16.89
C PRO A 136 -13.49 -19.43 15.73
N LYS A 137 -14.76 -19.69 16.05
CA LYS A 137 -15.87 -19.92 15.11
C LYS A 137 -15.83 -18.78 14.07
N ARG A 138 -15.28 -19.04 12.88
CA ARG A 138 -15.10 -18.04 11.81
C ARG A 138 -16.48 -17.62 11.32
N VAL A 139 -17.03 -16.55 11.90
CA VAL A 139 -18.17 -15.84 11.33
C VAL A 139 -17.69 -15.29 9.99
N ARG A 140 -18.29 -15.76 8.90
CA ARG A 140 -17.94 -15.41 7.52
C ARG A 140 -18.15 -13.90 7.32
N LYS A 141 -17.12 -13.09 7.57
CA LYS A 141 -17.14 -11.65 7.28
C LYS A 141 -17.05 -11.47 5.77
N THR A 142 -17.92 -10.64 5.20
CA THR A 142 -17.86 -10.26 3.77
C THR A 142 -16.63 -9.38 3.53
N ARG A 143 -16.01 -9.44 2.34
CA ARG A 143 -14.80 -8.65 2.00
C ARG A 143 -15.02 -7.15 2.23
N ILE A 144 -16.15 -6.61 1.81
CA ILE A 144 -16.51 -5.20 2.05
C ILE A 144 -16.51 -4.83 3.54
N ARG A 145 -16.89 -5.76 4.43
CA ARG A 145 -16.86 -5.51 5.87
C ARG A 145 -15.43 -5.37 6.38
N ILE A 146 -14.47 -6.09 5.79
CA ILE A 146 -13.04 -5.97 6.14
C ILE A 146 -12.54 -4.58 5.74
N ALA A 147 -12.86 -4.11 4.53
CA ALA A 147 -12.54 -2.75 4.08
C ALA A 147 -13.13 -1.68 5.01
N VAL A 148 -14.41 -1.81 5.36
CA VAL A 148 -15.10 -0.87 6.27
C VAL A 148 -14.51 -0.90 7.68
N GLU A 149 -14.16 -2.08 8.21
CA GLU A 149 -13.48 -2.20 9.52
C GLU A 149 -12.10 -1.55 9.50
N ALA A 150 -11.31 -1.76 8.44
CA ALA A 150 -9.99 -1.16 8.29
C ALA A 150 -10.07 0.37 8.19
N ALA A 151 -10.98 0.90 7.36
CA ALA A 151 -11.23 2.33 7.21
C ALA A 151 -11.70 2.97 8.53
N TYR A 152 -12.60 2.30 9.25
CA TYR A 152 -13.06 2.75 10.57
C TYR A 152 -11.91 2.87 11.56
N ILE A 153 -11.04 1.86 11.66
CA ILE A 153 -9.87 1.88 12.55
C ILE A 153 -8.95 3.03 12.18
N ALA A 154 -8.60 3.17 10.90
CA ALA A 154 -7.71 4.23 10.43
C ALA A 154 -8.25 5.63 10.77
N LEU A 155 -9.54 5.88 10.52
CA LEU A 155 -10.18 7.16 10.81
C LEU A 155 -10.29 7.43 12.32
N LYS A 156 -10.55 6.40 13.13
CA LYS A 156 -10.63 6.51 14.60
C LYS A 156 -9.26 6.75 15.23
N THR A 157 -8.19 6.15 14.69
CA THR A 157 -6.81 6.44 15.11
C THR A 157 -6.41 7.88 14.81
N HIS A 158 -6.87 8.44 13.69
CA HIS A 158 -6.61 9.84 13.33
C HIS A 158 -7.50 10.85 14.07
N ASN A 159 -8.72 10.48 14.43
CA ASN A 159 -9.68 11.34 15.14
C ASN A 159 -10.06 10.70 16.49
N GLN A 160 -9.14 10.74 17.45
CA GLN A 160 -9.25 10.03 18.74
C GLN A 160 -10.53 10.35 19.52
N ASP A 161 -11.07 11.56 19.35
CA ASP A 161 -12.20 12.06 20.15
C ASP A 161 -13.58 11.82 19.52
N ARG A 162 -13.67 11.25 18.31
CA ARG A 162 -14.97 11.04 17.66
C ARG A 162 -15.09 9.77 16.83
N GLU A 163 -16.29 9.22 16.84
CA GLU A 163 -16.67 8.07 16.04
C GLU A 163 -16.77 8.43 14.54
N PRO A 164 -16.02 7.76 13.64
CA PRO A 164 -16.09 8.00 12.20
C PRO A 164 -17.50 7.80 11.66
N THR A 165 -18.00 8.77 10.91
CA THR A 165 -19.33 8.71 10.28
C THR A 165 -19.32 7.83 9.02
N ALA A 166 -20.51 7.42 8.56
CA ALA A 166 -20.64 6.65 7.32
C ALA A 166 -20.10 7.42 6.10
N ASN A 167 -20.27 8.75 6.06
CA ASN A 167 -19.76 9.58 4.98
C ASN A 167 -18.22 9.63 4.99
N GLU A 168 -17.61 9.75 6.16
CA GLU A 168 -16.15 9.77 6.26
C GLU A 168 -15.53 8.43 5.88
N VAL A 169 -16.14 7.32 6.29
CA VAL A 169 -15.71 5.98 5.88
C VAL A 169 -15.92 5.77 4.39
N PHE A 170 -17.02 6.26 3.83
CA PHE A 170 -17.29 6.19 2.39
C PHE A 170 -16.24 6.98 1.60
N SER A 171 -16.02 8.26 1.93
CA SER A 171 -15.01 9.09 1.27
C SER A 171 -13.61 8.54 1.45
N TYR A 172 -13.30 7.99 2.64
CA TYR A 172 -12.02 7.32 2.86
C TYR A 172 -11.85 6.12 1.94
N LEU A 173 -12.86 5.28 1.74
CA LEU A 173 -12.76 4.11 0.86
C LEU A 173 -12.80 4.46 -0.63
N GLU A 174 -13.43 5.58 -1.00
CA GLU A 174 -13.40 6.14 -2.35
C GLU A 174 -11.98 6.63 -2.71
N ASP A 175 -11.35 7.36 -1.80
CA ASP A 175 -10.01 7.93 -2.02
C ASP A 175 -8.87 6.95 -1.66
N PHE A 176 -9.13 6.04 -0.73
CA PHE A 176 -8.13 5.20 -0.07
C PHE A 176 -8.71 3.84 0.34
N ASP A 177 -8.73 2.90 -0.62
CA ASP A 177 -8.94 1.50 -0.27
C ASP A 177 -7.60 0.78 -0.04
N GLY A 178 -7.13 0.80 1.20
CA GLY A 178 -5.96 0.02 1.64
C GLY A 178 -6.14 -1.50 1.60
N THR A 179 -7.31 -2.01 1.21
CA THR A 179 -7.59 -3.45 1.12
C THR A 179 -7.64 -4.01 -0.30
N GLY A 180 -7.70 -3.14 -1.32
CA GLY A 180 -7.84 -3.53 -2.74
C GLY A 180 -9.13 -4.32 -3.04
N ILE A 181 -10.18 -4.12 -2.24
CA ILE A 181 -11.49 -4.76 -2.33
C ILE A 181 -12.47 -3.89 -3.14
N ILE A 182 -12.36 -2.58 -3.01
CA ILE A 182 -13.11 -1.56 -3.75
C ILE A 182 -12.47 -1.42 -5.14
N VAL A 183 -13.27 -1.61 -6.17
CA VAL A 183 -12.84 -1.57 -7.57
C VAL A 183 -13.20 -0.23 -8.22
N ASP A 184 -14.30 0.37 -7.78
CA ASP A 184 -14.81 1.63 -8.30
C ASP A 184 -15.68 2.34 -7.25
N ALA A 185 -15.87 3.65 -7.41
CA ALA A 185 -16.69 4.48 -6.53
C ALA A 185 -17.66 5.33 -7.36
N LYS A 186 -18.95 5.16 -7.11
CA LYS A 186 -20.03 5.95 -7.69
C LYS A 186 -20.51 6.99 -6.67
N SER A 187 -21.26 7.98 -7.15
CA SER A 187 -21.82 9.05 -6.32
C SER A 187 -22.67 8.57 -5.14
N ASP A 188 -23.23 7.35 -5.20
CA ASP A 188 -24.15 6.78 -4.22
C ASP A 188 -23.73 5.39 -3.68
N ALA A 189 -22.74 4.73 -4.28
CA ALA A 189 -22.31 3.38 -3.91
C ALA A 189 -20.82 3.11 -4.17
N LEU A 190 -20.21 2.28 -3.32
CA LEU A 190 -18.89 1.70 -3.59
C LEU A 190 -19.07 0.36 -4.31
N VAL A 191 -18.37 0.19 -5.44
CA VAL A 191 -18.34 -1.08 -6.18
C VAL A 191 -17.19 -1.90 -5.63
N TRP A 192 -17.47 -3.12 -5.20
CA TRP A 192 -16.45 -4.01 -4.63
C TRP A 192 -16.54 -5.42 -5.20
N GLN A 193 -15.41 -6.12 -5.20
CA GLN A 193 -15.33 -7.47 -5.75
C GLN A 193 -15.27 -8.53 -4.64
N ASP A 194 -16.14 -9.53 -4.72
CA ASP A 194 -16.14 -10.64 -3.77
C ASP A 194 -15.00 -11.64 -4.01
N THR A 195 -14.99 -12.77 -3.29
CA THR A 195 -13.96 -13.82 -3.46
C THR A 195 -14.13 -14.64 -4.73
N LYS A 196 -15.30 -14.55 -5.38
CA LYS A 196 -15.62 -15.25 -6.64
C LYS A 196 -15.43 -14.35 -7.86
N GLY A 197 -14.96 -13.12 -7.67
CA GLY A 197 -14.80 -12.15 -8.74
C GLY A 197 -16.08 -11.40 -9.12
N GLN A 198 -17.20 -11.61 -8.41
CA GLN A 198 -18.46 -10.92 -8.71
C GLN A 198 -18.42 -9.51 -8.12
N LEU A 199 -18.94 -8.55 -8.89
CA LEU A 199 -19.06 -7.15 -8.47
C LEU A 199 -20.36 -6.93 -7.71
N HIS A 200 -20.27 -6.15 -6.64
CA HIS A 200 -21.39 -5.81 -5.77
C HIS A 200 -21.33 -4.33 -5.44
N ASP A 201 -22.51 -3.74 -5.23
CA ASP A 201 -22.63 -2.33 -4.84
C ASP A 201 -22.91 -2.23 -3.32
N ALA A 202 -22.18 -1.36 -2.64
CA ALA A 202 -22.38 -1.02 -1.24
C ALA A 202 -22.80 0.44 -1.10
N SER A 203 -24.10 0.66 -0.86
CA SER A 203 -24.63 2.00 -0.63
C SER A 203 -24.19 2.58 0.71
N ARG A 204 -24.27 3.91 0.86
CA ARG A 204 -24.00 4.60 2.14
C ARG A 204 -24.78 4.01 3.32
N LYS A 205 -26.06 3.65 3.10
CA LYS A 205 -26.91 3.01 4.11
C LYS A 205 -26.37 1.64 4.53
N SER A 206 -25.82 0.88 3.59
CA SER A 206 -25.16 -0.41 3.88
C SER A 206 -23.91 -0.23 4.74
N ILE A 207 -23.07 0.77 4.42
CA ILE A 207 -21.90 1.12 5.23
C ILE A 207 -22.32 1.57 6.64
N GLN A 208 -23.33 2.43 6.76
CA GLN A 208 -23.86 2.86 8.06
C GLN A 208 -24.30 1.68 8.93
N ASN A 209 -25.04 0.73 8.34
CA ASN A 209 -25.45 -0.49 9.04
C ASN A 209 -24.25 -1.36 9.47
N MET A 210 -23.20 -1.41 8.66
CA MET A 210 -21.96 -2.12 9.01
C MET A 210 -21.25 -1.42 10.18
N LEU A 211 -21.15 -0.10 10.17
CA LEU A 211 -20.55 0.70 11.24
C LEU A 211 -21.28 0.55 12.57
N SER A 212 -22.61 0.58 12.58
CA SER A 212 -23.40 0.32 13.80
C SER A 212 -23.06 -1.05 14.41
N LYS A 213 -22.84 -2.08 13.58
CA LYS A 213 -22.44 -3.42 14.04
C LYS A 213 -20.99 -3.51 14.51
N ILE A 214 -20.11 -2.63 14.01
CA ILE A 214 -18.71 -2.56 14.43
C ILE A 214 -18.62 -1.86 15.79
N ARG A 215 -19.31 -0.73 15.95
CA ARG A 215 -19.37 0.03 17.21
C ARG A 215 -19.94 -0.79 18.36
N ASN A 216 -21.01 -1.56 18.12
CA ASN A 216 -21.61 -2.38 19.17
C ASN A 216 -20.78 -3.63 19.54
N LYS A 217 -19.64 -3.86 18.88
CA LYS A 217 -18.70 -4.96 19.18
C LYS A 217 -17.38 -4.50 19.80
N ALA A 218 -17.10 -3.20 19.76
CA ALA A 218 -15.93 -2.57 20.37
C ALA A 218 -16.25 -2.18 21.81
#